data_AF-A0A6A1WNQ0-F1
#
_entry.id   AF-A0A6A1WNQ0-F1
#
_cell.length_a   1.000
_cell.length_b   1.000
_cell.length_c   1.000
_cell.angle_alpha   90.00
_cell.angle_beta   90.00
_cell.angle_gamma   90.00
#
_symmetry.space_group_name_H-M   'P 1'
#
loop_
_entity.id
_entity.type
_entity.pdbx_description
1 polymer ?
#
loop_
_entity_poly.entity_id
_entity_poly.type
_entity_poly.pdbx_seq_one_letter_code
_entity_poly.pdbx_strand_id
1 'polypeptide(L)'
;MRGLKLKDRFRSSQVHALNPSETSTPKNSISATKAKLRDKVLSFTKSKPTSSVSVAEALFPYGLPSTDLLEPSIDPYLKPIDLVETLADLYARLETCSQSDKSLLCMEQYSLLRSVGDPKLLRRCLRAARQNASDVHSKVVFRRG
;
A
#
# COMPACT_ATOMS: atom_id res chain seq x y z
N MET A 1 -18.83 -6.66 -39.39
CA MET A 1 -18.76 -6.49 -37.91
C MET A 1 -18.11 -5.14 -37.64
N ARG A 2 -18.84 -4.22 -37.00
CA ARG A 2 -18.53 -2.79 -36.86
C ARG A 2 -17.29 -2.55 -36.00
N GLY A 3 -16.35 -1.73 -36.48
CA GLY A 3 -15.16 -1.31 -35.74
C GLY A 3 -15.50 -0.44 -34.54
N LEU A 4 -14.86 -0.71 -33.40
CA LEU A 4 -15.03 0.04 -32.16
C LEU A 4 -14.13 1.28 -32.20
N LYS A 5 -14.72 2.48 -32.20
CA LYS A 5 -13.97 3.74 -32.09
C LYS A 5 -13.78 4.07 -30.62
N LEU A 6 -12.56 3.86 -30.10
CA LEU A 6 -12.14 4.34 -28.79
C LEU A 6 -11.86 5.84 -28.91
N LYS A 7 -12.71 6.67 -28.30
CA LYS A 7 -12.50 8.12 -28.21
C LYS A 7 -11.78 8.39 -26.90
N ASP A 8 -10.47 8.26 -26.92
CA ASP A 8 -9.65 8.58 -25.76
C ASP A 8 -9.51 10.11 -25.67
N ARG A 9 -10.23 10.73 -24.73
CA ARG A 9 -10.07 12.14 -24.38
C ARG A 9 -9.33 12.21 -23.06
N PHE A 10 -8.01 12.01 -23.11
CA PHE A 10 -7.12 12.43 -22.03
C PHE A 10 -7.14 13.96 -21.95
N ARG A 11 -7.98 14.52 -21.08
CA ARG A 11 -7.84 15.90 -20.60
C ARG A 11 -6.78 15.86 -19.50
N SER A 12 -5.54 16.20 -19.83
CA SER A 12 -4.57 16.58 -18.81
C SER A 12 -5.12 17.81 -18.08
N SER A 13 -5.32 17.68 -16.77
CA SER A 13 -5.55 18.83 -15.91
C SER A 13 -4.23 19.61 -15.83
N GLN A 14 -4.04 20.61 -16.70
CA GLN A 14 -2.97 21.58 -16.52
C GLN A 14 -3.30 22.44 -15.30
N VAL A 15 -2.55 22.25 -14.22
CA VAL A 15 -2.55 23.13 -13.06
C VAL A 15 -1.49 24.22 -13.27
N HIS A 16 -1.93 25.47 -13.27
CA HIS A 16 -1.04 26.63 -13.35
C HIS A 16 -0.57 26.95 -11.93
N ALA A 17 0.74 26.84 -11.66
CA ALA A 17 1.30 27.36 -10.42
C ALA A 17 1.25 28.88 -10.47
N LEU A 18 0.51 29.50 -9.55
CA LEU A 18 0.51 30.95 -9.35
C LEU A 18 1.71 31.29 -8.49
N ASN A 19 2.75 31.88 -9.11
CA ASN A 19 3.70 32.68 -8.35
C ASN A 19 2.95 33.90 -7.79
N PRO A 20 3.13 34.28 -6.51
CA PRO A 20 2.66 35.57 -6.05
C PRO A 20 3.51 36.65 -6.74
N SER A 21 2.98 37.27 -7.79
CA SER A 21 3.42 38.61 -8.18
C SER A 21 2.59 39.59 -7.38
N GLU A 22 3.23 40.25 -6.43
CA GLU A 22 2.69 41.49 -5.90
C GLU A 22 2.61 42.52 -7.04
N THR A 23 1.43 43.12 -7.11
CA THR A 23 1.09 44.33 -7.86
C THR A 23 2.17 45.40 -7.74
N SER A 24 2.74 45.84 -8.86
CA SER A 24 3.28 47.20 -8.95
C SER A 24 2.11 48.17 -9.18
N THR A 25 1.87 49.01 -8.19
CA THR A 25 0.85 50.06 -8.21
C THR A 25 1.45 51.35 -8.84
N PRO A 26 0.81 52.53 -8.75
CA PRO A 26 0.60 53.46 -9.85
C PRO A 26 1.60 54.63 -9.80
N LYS A 27 1.43 55.60 -10.70
CA LYS A 27 2.18 56.85 -10.69
C LYS A 27 1.81 57.73 -9.48
N ASN A 28 2.86 58.30 -8.86
CA ASN A 28 2.96 59.53 -8.06
C ASN A 28 2.17 59.69 -6.74
N SER A 29 2.87 59.60 -5.60
CA SER A 29 3.41 60.75 -4.83
C SER A 29 3.39 60.53 -3.31
N ILE A 30 4.43 61.07 -2.65
CA ILE A 30 4.57 61.43 -1.22
C ILE A 30 5.15 60.36 -0.25
N SER A 31 6.36 60.71 0.18
CA SER A 31 7.04 60.53 1.48
C SER A 31 7.36 59.14 2.05
N ALA A 32 8.68 58.96 2.27
CA ALA A 32 9.36 58.48 3.49
C ALA A 32 9.04 57.04 3.95
N THR A 33 9.98 56.16 4.32
CA THR A 33 11.28 56.29 4.98
C THR A 33 12.10 55.02 4.70
N LYS A 34 13.43 55.15 4.58
CA LYS A 34 14.41 54.05 4.59
C LYS A 34 14.14 53.06 5.75
N ALA A 35 13.99 51.78 5.46
CA ALA A 35 14.18 50.71 6.45
C ALA A 35 14.90 49.51 5.83
N LYS A 36 16.20 49.43 6.12
CA LYS A 36 17.10 48.31 5.85
C LYS A 36 16.77 47.20 6.85
N LEU A 37 16.16 46.11 6.40
CA LEU A 37 15.86 44.96 7.28
C LEU A 37 16.88 43.85 7.03
N ARG A 38 17.54 43.49 8.14
CA ARG A 38 18.70 42.62 8.23
C ARG A 38 18.23 41.17 8.31
N ASP A 39 18.80 40.28 7.50
CA ASP A 39 18.66 38.84 7.67
C ASP A 39 19.24 38.43 9.03
N LYS A 40 18.37 38.02 9.95
CA LYS A 40 18.77 37.36 11.21
C LYS A 40 18.66 35.85 11.03
N VAL A 41 19.78 35.25 10.64
CA VAL A 41 20.07 33.83 10.84
C VAL A 41 20.02 33.56 12.35
N LEU A 42 19.07 32.74 12.79
CA LEU A 42 18.97 32.30 14.19
C LEU A 42 19.99 31.18 14.41
N SER A 43 21.16 31.54 14.93
CA SER A 43 22.13 30.60 15.49
C SER A 43 21.62 30.13 16.86
N PHE A 44 21.15 28.89 16.96
CA PHE A 44 20.88 28.27 18.25
C PHE A 44 22.17 27.69 18.86
N THR A 45 22.30 27.97 20.15
CA THR A 45 23.51 27.88 20.97
C THR A 45 23.96 26.45 21.27
N LYS A 46 25.28 26.25 21.24
CA LYS A 46 26.01 25.09 21.80
C LYS A 46 25.68 24.92 23.29
N SER A 47 25.32 23.70 23.69
CA SER A 47 25.53 23.17 25.04
C SER A 47 26.02 21.73 24.96
N LYS A 48 27.06 21.40 25.74
CA LYS A 48 27.70 20.08 25.87
C LYS A 48 27.91 19.81 27.37
N PRO A 49 28.14 18.56 27.83
CA PRO A 49 27.29 17.37 27.76
C PRO A 49 26.93 16.89 29.20
N THR A 50 25.76 16.30 29.43
CA THR A 50 25.53 15.53 30.67
C THR A 50 24.59 14.37 30.40
N SER A 51 25.16 13.17 30.48
CA SER A 51 24.55 11.87 30.76
C SER A 51 23.02 11.81 30.79
N SER A 52 22.43 11.29 29.71
CA SER A 52 21.33 10.32 29.79
C SER A 52 21.03 9.80 28.39
N VAL A 53 21.32 8.50 28.23
CA VAL A 53 20.80 7.52 27.25
C VAL A 53 20.35 8.11 25.91
N SER A 54 21.17 7.92 24.87
CA SER A 54 20.79 8.17 23.47
C SER A 54 19.56 7.33 23.09
N VAL A 55 18.36 7.90 23.25
CA VAL A 55 17.12 7.43 22.63
C VAL A 55 17.03 7.90 21.16
N ALA A 56 18.00 8.71 20.72
CA ALA A 56 18.03 9.26 19.36
C ALA A 56 18.29 8.20 18.27
N GLU A 57 18.79 7.02 18.62
CA GLU A 57 19.13 5.97 17.64
C GLU A 57 17.96 5.02 17.35
N ALA A 58 16.86 5.12 18.11
CA ALA A 58 15.66 4.30 17.97
C ALA A 58 14.44 5.11 17.50
N LEU A 59 14.62 6.38 17.09
CA LEU A 59 13.53 7.29 16.75
C LEU A 59 13.72 7.85 15.33
N PHE A 60 12.69 7.76 14.50
CA PHE A 60 12.63 8.46 13.21
C PHE A 60 12.68 10.00 13.41
N PRO A 61 12.93 10.80 12.36
CA PRO A 61 13.04 12.28 12.42
C PRO A 61 11.85 13.02 13.05
N TYR A 62 10.74 12.32 13.31
CA TYR A 62 9.51 12.83 13.91
C TYR A 62 9.20 12.26 15.30
N GLY A 63 10.18 11.62 15.97
CA GLY A 63 9.99 11.09 17.33
C GLY A 63 9.10 9.84 17.39
N LEU A 64 8.91 9.15 16.26
CA LEU A 64 8.23 7.86 16.21
C LEU A 64 9.24 6.74 16.51
N PRO A 65 8.88 5.73 17.34
CA PRO A 65 9.71 4.56 17.56
C PRO A 65 10.03 3.86 16.24
N SER A 66 11.26 3.37 16.11
CA SER A 66 11.70 2.59 14.96
C SER A 66 10.77 1.40 14.76
N THR A 67 10.49 1.06 13.50
CA THR A 67 9.59 -0.05 13.13
C THR A 67 10.04 -1.37 13.75
N ASP A 68 11.35 -1.52 13.96
CA ASP A 68 11.99 -2.69 14.57
C ASP A 68 11.60 -2.91 16.05
N LEU A 69 11.10 -1.87 16.73
CA LEU A 69 10.57 -1.96 18.10
C LEU A 69 9.04 -2.14 18.15
N LEU A 70 8.34 -1.88 17.05
CA LEU A 70 6.87 -1.94 16.97
C LEU A 70 6.36 -3.28 16.43
N GLU A 71 7.07 -3.88 15.48
CA GLU A 71 6.71 -5.20 14.97
C GLU A 71 7.33 -6.30 15.84
N PRO A 72 6.52 -7.23 16.37
CA PRO A 72 7.07 -8.42 17.01
C PRO A 72 7.94 -9.17 15.99
N SER A 73 9.11 -9.64 16.40
CA SER A 73 10.00 -10.40 15.52
C SER A 73 9.24 -11.60 14.97
N ILE A 74 8.98 -11.57 13.66
CA ILE A 74 8.15 -12.55 12.97
C ILE A 74 8.96 -13.85 12.71
N ASP A 75 10.29 -13.71 12.69
CA ASP A 75 11.24 -14.70 12.18
C ASP A 75 11.44 -15.97 13.04
N PRO A 76 11.41 -15.96 14.40
CA PRO A 76 11.74 -17.17 15.16
C PRO A 76 10.63 -18.23 15.21
N TYR A 77 9.42 -17.94 14.70
CA TYR A 77 8.27 -18.85 14.80
C TYR A 77 7.65 -19.26 13.45
N LEU A 78 8.12 -18.70 12.34
CA LEU A 78 7.63 -19.08 11.01
C LEU A 78 8.24 -20.41 10.59
N LYS A 79 7.51 -21.51 10.82
CA LYS A 79 7.86 -22.80 10.22
C LYS A 79 7.54 -22.74 8.72
N PRO A 80 8.49 -23.08 7.83
CA PRO A 80 8.19 -23.20 6.42
C PRO A 80 7.12 -24.27 6.21
N ILE A 81 6.09 -23.94 5.43
CA ILE A 81 5.04 -24.89 5.03
C ILE A 81 5.63 -25.86 4.02
N ASP A 82 5.44 -27.16 4.24
CA ASP A 82 5.63 -28.16 3.19
C ASP A 82 4.47 -28.06 2.18
N LEU A 83 4.74 -27.36 1.07
CA LEU A 83 3.75 -27.14 0.02
C LEU A 83 3.34 -28.45 -0.68
N VAL A 84 4.22 -29.46 -0.74
CA VAL A 84 3.93 -30.69 -1.47
C VAL A 84 2.99 -31.57 -0.66
N GLU A 85 3.32 -31.78 0.61
CA GLU A 85 2.50 -32.56 1.54
C GLU A 85 1.11 -31.93 1.71
N THR A 86 1.05 -30.62 1.97
CA THR A 86 -0.23 -29.91 2.13
C THR A 86 -1.10 -29.91 0.88
N LEU A 87 -0.51 -29.79 -0.31
CA LEU A 87 -1.27 -29.90 -1.56
C LEU A 87 -1.78 -31.33 -1.78
N ALA A 88 -0.96 -32.35 -1.51
CA ALA A 88 -1.37 -33.75 -1.64
C ALA A 88 -2.59 -34.06 -0.76
N ASP A 89 -2.53 -33.64 0.51
CA ASP A 89 -3.63 -33.78 1.46
C ASP A 89 -4.88 -33.02 1.01
N LEU A 90 -4.71 -31.81 0.47
CA LEU A 90 -5.82 -31.01 -0.04
C LEU A 90 -6.49 -31.70 -1.24
N TYR A 91 -5.72 -32.26 -2.17
CA TYR A 91 -6.28 -32.98 -3.32
C TYR A 91 -7.03 -34.24 -2.89
N ALA A 92 -6.50 -35.01 -1.93
CA ALA A 92 -7.22 -36.16 -1.38
C ALA A 92 -8.54 -35.75 -0.71
N ARG A 93 -8.57 -34.63 0.02
CA ARG A 93 -9.80 -34.03 0.59
C ARG A 93 -10.77 -33.58 -0.49
N LEU A 94 -10.28 -33.00 -1.59
CA LEU A 94 -11.11 -32.52 -2.69
C LEU A 94 -11.87 -33.66 -3.40
N GLU A 95 -11.25 -34.84 -3.48
CA GLU A 95 -11.86 -36.04 -4.07
C GLU A 95 -12.93 -36.66 -3.16
N THR A 96 -12.73 -36.59 -1.85
CA THR A 96 -13.59 -37.24 -0.85
C THR A 96 -14.70 -36.35 -0.31
N CYS A 97 -14.61 -35.02 -0.46
CA CYS A 97 -15.56 -34.10 0.17
C CYS A 97 -16.91 -33.99 -0.55
N SER A 98 -17.90 -33.48 0.20
CA SER A 98 -19.22 -33.12 -0.30
C SER A 98 -19.15 -31.95 -1.30
N GLN A 99 -20.12 -31.84 -2.21
CA GLN A 99 -20.11 -30.79 -3.24
C GLN A 99 -20.18 -29.36 -2.66
N SER A 100 -20.80 -29.17 -1.49
CA SER A 100 -20.86 -27.86 -0.83
C SER A 100 -19.49 -27.39 -0.35
N ASP A 101 -18.67 -28.33 0.15
CA ASP A 101 -17.39 -28.01 0.79
C ASP A 101 -16.27 -27.79 -0.23
N LYS A 102 -16.47 -28.26 -1.48
CA LYS A 102 -15.50 -28.07 -2.58
C LYS A 102 -15.18 -26.61 -2.83
N SER A 103 -16.15 -25.72 -2.67
CA SER A 103 -15.93 -24.28 -2.83
C SER A 103 -14.91 -23.72 -1.83
N LEU A 104 -14.96 -24.20 -0.58
CA LEU A 104 -14.05 -23.80 0.48
C LEU A 104 -12.66 -24.41 0.26
N LEU A 105 -12.58 -25.67 -0.16
CA LEU A 105 -11.30 -26.32 -0.49
C LEU A 105 -10.58 -25.65 -1.67
N CYS A 106 -11.32 -25.16 -2.68
CA CYS A 106 -10.73 -24.37 -3.77
C CYS A 106 -10.18 -23.01 -3.28
N MET A 107 -10.74 -22.43 -2.23
CA MET A 107 -10.23 -21.20 -1.60
C MET A 107 -8.97 -21.47 -0.76
N GLU A 108 -8.92 -22.62 -0.08
CA GLU A 108 -7.71 -23.10 0.59
C GLU A 108 -6.58 -23.30 -0.42
N GLN A 109 -6.88 -23.94 -1.56
CA GLN A 109 -5.93 -24.11 -2.67
C GLN A 109 -5.43 -22.76 -3.22
N TYR A 110 -6.30 -21.76 -3.37
CA TYR A 110 -5.90 -20.41 -3.77
C TYR A 110 -4.88 -19.81 -2.78
N SER A 111 -5.10 -20.01 -1.48
CA SER A 111 -4.23 -19.44 -0.44
C SER A 111 -2.85 -20.10 -0.44
N LEU A 112 -2.79 -21.42 -0.63
CA LEU A 112 -1.51 -22.15 -0.75
C LEU A 112 -0.74 -21.76 -2.01
N LEU A 113 -1.43 -21.64 -3.16
CA LEU A 113 -0.81 -21.31 -4.43
C LEU A 113 -0.47 -19.82 -4.59
N ARG A 114 -0.91 -18.96 -3.67
CA ARG A 114 -0.60 -17.53 -3.70
C ARG A 114 0.89 -17.25 -3.60
N SER A 115 1.64 -18.10 -2.90
CA SER A 115 3.10 -18.02 -2.77
C SER A 115 3.84 -18.30 -4.09
N VAL A 116 3.23 -19.06 -5.00
CA VAL A 116 3.82 -19.45 -6.30
C VAL A 116 3.86 -18.28 -7.28
N GLY A 117 3.00 -17.27 -7.11
CA GLY A 117 3.05 -16.03 -7.89
C GLY A 117 2.49 -16.12 -9.32
N ASP A 118 1.86 -17.23 -9.72
CA ASP A 118 1.21 -17.34 -11.05
C ASP A 118 -0.24 -16.79 -11.02
N PRO A 119 -0.52 -15.63 -11.65
CA PRO A 119 -1.85 -15.05 -11.65
C PRO A 119 -2.87 -15.87 -12.45
N LYS A 120 -2.43 -16.66 -13.46
CA LYS A 120 -3.35 -17.49 -14.24
C LYS A 120 -3.85 -18.67 -13.41
N LEU A 121 -2.96 -19.26 -12.62
CA LEU A 121 -3.28 -20.33 -11.69
C LEU A 121 -4.26 -19.85 -10.62
N LEU A 122 -3.99 -18.70 -10.00
CA LEU A 122 -4.87 -18.10 -9.00
C LEU A 122 -6.28 -17.81 -9.54
N ARG A 123 -6.37 -17.27 -10.77
CA ARG A 123 -7.66 -17.07 -11.45
C ARG A 123 -8.38 -18.37 -11.77
N ARG A 124 -7.66 -19.48 -11.97
CA ARG A 124 -8.28 -20.80 -12.19
C ARG A 124 -8.87 -21.33 -10.88
N CYS A 125 -8.16 -21.19 -9.76
CA CYS A 125 -8.67 -21.56 -8.43
C CYS A 125 -9.94 -20.78 -8.07
N LEU A 126 -9.96 -19.46 -8.25
CA LEU A 126 -11.15 -18.65 -7.97
C LEU A 126 -12.34 -19.01 -8.88
N ARG A 127 -12.08 -19.34 -10.15
CA ARG A 127 -13.12 -19.83 -11.05
C ARG A 127 -13.67 -21.18 -10.60
N ALA A 128 -12.82 -22.10 -10.17
CA ALA A 128 -13.24 -23.40 -9.62
C ALA A 128 -14.06 -23.22 -8.33
N ALA A 129 -13.62 -22.36 -7.40
CA ALA A 129 -14.35 -22.03 -6.18
C ALA A 129 -15.76 -21.50 -6.49
N ARG A 130 -15.88 -20.62 -7.49
CA ARG A 130 -17.17 -20.07 -7.95
C ARG A 130 -18.07 -21.11 -8.59
N GLN A 131 -17.52 -22.07 -9.34
CA GLN A 131 -18.30 -23.15 -9.97
C GLN A 131 -18.85 -24.11 -8.91
N ASN A 132 -18.07 -24.39 -7.87
CA ASN A 132 -18.45 -25.29 -6.78
C ASN A 132 -19.29 -24.62 -5.67
N ALA A 133 -19.36 -23.29 -5.64
CA ALA A 133 -20.20 -22.58 -4.67
C ALA A 133 -21.68 -22.86 -4.92
N SER A 134 -22.41 -23.26 -3.89
CA SER A 134 -23.87 -23.40 -3.95
C SER A 134 -24.58 -22.05 -3.77
N ASP A 135 -24.08 -21.23 -2.84
CA ASP A 135 -24.64 -19.93 -2.48
C ASP A 135 -24.31 -18.80 -3.47
N VAL A 136 -25.28 -17.91 -3.66
CA VAL A 136 -25.18 -16.74 -4.55
C VAL A 136 -24.16 -15.74 -4.00
N HIS A 137 -24.10 -15.52 -2.68
CA HIS A 137 -23.17 -14.54 -2.11
C HIS A 137 -21.72 -14.99 -2.32
N SER A 138 -21.42 -16.26 -2.04
CA SER A 138 -20.10 -16.85 -2.29
C SER A 138 -19.67 -16.70 -3.76
N LYS A 139 -20.58 -16.90 -4.72
CA LYS A 139 -20.29 -16.70 -6.16
C LYS A 139 -19.92 -15.27 -6.51
N VAL A 140 -20.51 -14.28 -5.85
CA VAL A 140 -20.21 -12.85 -6.07
C VAL A 140 -18.86 -12.50 -5.48
N VAL A 141 -18.54 -12.99 -4.28
CA VAL A 141 -17.25 -12.77 -3.62
C VAL A 141 -16.09 -13.29 -4.48
N PHE A 142 -16.23 -14.49 -5.05
CA PHE A 142 -15.20 -15.11 -5.90
C PHE A 142 -15.05 -14.47 -7.29
N ARG A 143 -15.89 -13.49 -7.66
CA ARG A 143 -15.84 -12.86 -9.00
C ARG A 143 -14.69 -11.88 -9.19
N ARG A 144 -14.05 -11.42 -8.11
CA ARG A 144 -13.21 -10.20 -8.11
C ARG A 144 -11.68 -10.41 -8.20
N GLY A 145 -11.19 -11.59 -8.61
CA GLY A 145 -9.74 -11.85 -8.75
C GLY A 145 -9.24 -12.07 -10.18
#